data_AF-N8U9E8-F1
#
_entry.id   AF-N8U9E8-F1
#
_cell.length_a   1.000
_cell.length_b   1.000
_cell.length_c   1.000
_cell.angle_alpha   90.00
_cell.angle_beta   90.00
_cell.angle_gamma   90.00
#
_symmetry.space_group_name_H-M   'P 1'
#
loop_
_entity.id
_entity.type
_entity.pdbx_description
1 polymer ?
#
loop_
_entity_poly.entity_id
_entity_poly.type
_entity_poly.pdbx_seq_one_letter_code
_entity_poly.pdbx_strand_id
1 'polypeptide(L)'
;MKKSLKHYHDTHHKSQTCHLFNIARTTLDDWIKLEQQTGQLKQPKIINSGRQSKIKDMQAFQLFVETPEFSQAKELLPLFAKQFTYEISYRTLLTALHKIGWIYKKRVLPTKKVN
;
A
#
# COMPACT_ATOMS: atom_id res chain seq x y z
N MET A 1 -5.95 23.62 -6.11
CA MET A 1 -6.74 23.40 -4.88
C MET A 1 -6.43 24.41 -3.78
N LYS A 2 -5.37 24.27 -2.98
CA LYS A 2 -5.14 25.12 -1.78
C LYS A 2 -5.15 26.63 -2.05
N LYS A 3 -4.50 27.09 -3.13
CA LYS A 3 -4.48 28.52 -3.52
C LYS A 3 -5.86 29.03 -3.94
N SER A 4 -6.63 28.19 -4.65
CA SER A 4 -7.98 28.50 -5.11
C SER A 4 -8.97 28.63 -3.96
N LEU A 5 -8.93 27.70 -2.99
CA LEU A 5 -9.79 27.75 -1.81
C LEU A 5 -9.41 28.90 -0.89
N LYS A 6 -8.11 29.17 -0.70
CA LYS A 6 -7.66 30.35 0.06
C LYS A 6 -8.22 31.64 -0.56
N HIS A 7 -8.06 31.82 -1.88
CA HIS A 7 -8.61 32.98 -2.56
C HIS A 7 -10.14 33.07 -2.47
N TYR A 8 -10.85 31.94 -2.51
CA TYR A 8 -12.28 31.91 -2.26
C TYR A 8 -12.63 32.33 -0.82
N HIS A 9 -11.88 31.89 0.19
CA HIS A 9 -12.08 32.32 1.58
C HIS A 9 -11.81 33.82 1.77
N ASP A 10 -10.82 34.36 1.06
CA ASP A 10 -10.46 35.78 1.15
C ASP A 10 -11.49 36.70 0.43
N THR A 11 -12.10 36.23 -0.67
CA THR A 11 -12.96 37.06 -1.53
C THR A 11 -14.45 36.70 -1.49
N HIS A 12 -14.80 35.50 -1.03
CA HIS A 12 -16.13 34.89 -1.12
C HIS A 12 -16.74 34.86 -2.54
N HIS A 13 -15.95 35.08 -3.58
CA HIS A 13 -16.41 35.18 -4.97
C HIS A 13 -16.07 33.93 -5.78
N LYS A 14 -17.05 33.02 -5.91
CA LYS A 14 -16.88 31.74 -6.64
C LYS A 14 -16.50 31.94 -8.11
N SER A 15 -17.22 32.78 -8.85
CA SER A 15 -16.99 32.98 -10.29
C SER A 15 -15.61 33.58 -10.57
N GLN A 16 -15.20 34.57 -9.78
CA GLN A 16 -13.87 35.20 -9.88
C GLN A 16 -12.76 34.19 -9.57
N THR A 17 -12.94 33.38 -8.53
CA THR A 17 -12.00 32.30 -8.19
C THR A 17 -11.89 31.29 -9.32
N CYS A 18 -13.01 30.86 -9.90
CA CYS A 18 -13.02 29.89 -11.01
C CYS A 18 -12.26 30.43 -12.23
N HIS A 19 -12.50 31.69 -12.59
CA HIS A 19 -11.84 32.35 -13.70
C HIS A 19 -10.33 32.53 -13.45
N LEU A 20 -9.95 33.01 -12.27
CA LEU A 20 -8.56 33.26 -11.90
C LEU A 20 -7.71 31.98 -11.90
N PHE A 21 -8.27 30.86 -11.44
CA PHE A 21 -7.56 29.60 -11.34
C PHE A 21 -7.84 28.63 -12.51
N ASN A 22 -8.62 29.07 -13.51
CA ASN A 22 -9.06 28.27 -14.65
C ASN A 22 -9.61 26.88 -14.22
N ILE A 23 -10.53 26.88 -13.26
CA ILE A 23 -11.19 25.66 -12.76
C ILE A 23 -12.69 25.74 -13.02
N ALA A 24 -13.31 24.58 -13.21
CA ALA A 24 -14.76 24.50 -13.27
C ALA A 24 -15.38 24.84 -11.91
N ARG A 25 -16.55 25.47 -11.93
CA ARG A 25 -17.31 25.82 -10.71
C ARG A 25 -17.69 24.60 -9.89
N THR A 26 -18.02 23.49 -10.55
CA THR A 26 -18.30 22.19 -9.92
C THR A 26 -17.09 21.68 -9.14
N THR A 27 -15.88 21.79 -9.71
CA THR A 27 -14.63 21.42 -9.02
C THR A 27 -14.38 22.28 -7.78
N LEU A 28 -14.67 23.58 -7.84
CA LEU A 28 -14.56 24.46 -6.67
C LEU A 28 -15.57 24.08 -5.58
N ASP A 29 -16.82 23.82 -5.96
CA ASP A 29 -17.86 23.40 -5.01
C ASP A 29 -17.54 22.03 -4.36
N ASP A 30 -17.03 21.07 -5.13
CA ASP A 30 -16.58 19.78 -4.61
C ASP A 30 -15.45 19.93 -3.60
N TRP A 31 -14.50 20.83 -3.87
CA TRP A 31 -13.41 21.13 -2.96
C TRP A 31 -13.87 21.80 -1.66
N ILE A 32 -14.84 22.71 -1.72
CA ILE A 32 -15.46 23.34 -0.54
C ILE A 32 -16.16 22.27 0.31
N LYS A 33 -16.93 21.37 -0.31
CA LYS A 33 -17.59 20.25 0.40
C LYS A 33 -16.57 19.33 1.07
N LEU A 34 -15.49 18.99 0.35
CA LEU A 34 -14.42 18.15 0.88
C LEU A 34 -13.74 18.78 2.12
N GLU A 35 -13.49 20.10 2.07
CA GLU A 35 -12.94 20.86 3.18
C GLU A 35 -13.89 20.85 4.40
N GLN A 36 -15.18 21.07 4.18
CA GLN A 36 -16.19 21.02 5.25
C GLN A 36 -16.30 19.63 5.91
N GLN A 37 -16.19 18.57 5.11
CA GLN A 37 -16.32 17.19 5.61
C GLN A 37 -15.08 16.68 6.34
N THR A 38 -13.88 17.05 5.88
CA THR A 38 -12.62 16.45 6.37
C THR A 38 -11.75 17.41 7.19
N GLY A 39 -12.06 18.72 7.16
CA GLY A 39 -11.23 19.77 7.76
C GLY A 39 -9.85 19.90 7.11
N GLN A 40 -9.56 19.16 6.04
CA GLN A 40 -8.24 19.09 5.42
C GLN A 40 -8.32 19.32 3.91
N LEU A 41 -7.46 20.22 3.43
CA LEU A 41 -7.27 20.54 2.01
C LEU A 41 -6.40 19.51 1.27
N LYS A 42 -6.52 18.23 1.62
CA LYS A 42 -5.83 17.14 0.93
C LYS A 42 -6.86 16.40 0.10
N GLN A 43 -6.58 16.22 -1.19
CA GLN A 43 -7.37 15.31 -2.00
C GLN A 43 -7.39 13.95 -1.28
N PRO A 44 -8.55 13.28 -1.17
CA PRO A 44 -8.57 11.93 -0.68
C PRO A 44 -7.59 11.14 -1.54
N LYS A 45 -6.63 10.47 -0.90
CA LYS A 45 -5.73 9.57 -1.63
C LYS A 45 -6.63 8.66 -2.43
N ILE A 46 -6.51 8.67 -3.75
CA ILE A 46 -7.18 7.70 -4.60
C ILE A 46 -6.66 6.36 -4.08
N ILE A 47 -7.49 5.68 -3.29
CA ILE A 47 -7.20 4.33 -2.87
C ILE A 47 -7.38 3.56 -4.16
N ASN A 48 -6.29 3.33 -4.88
CA ASN A 48 -6.28 2.40 -6.00
C ASN A 48 -6.74 1.07 -5.41
N SER A 49 -8.05 0.81 -5.51
CA SER A 49 -8.72 -0.39 -5.04
C SER A 49 -8.35 -1.52 -6.00
N GLY A 50 -7.06 -1.82 -6.07
CA GLY A 50 -6.59 -3.09 -6.58
C GLY A 50 -7.12 -4.21 -5.69
N ARG A 51 -7.04 -5.43 -6.21
CA ARG A 51 -7.43 -6.64 -5.47
C ARG A 51 -6.81 -6.62 -4.06
N GLN A 52 -7.66 -6.78 -3.05
CA GLN A 52 -7.22 -6.87 -1.66
C GLN A 52 -6.14 -7.94 -1.51
N SER A 53 -5.07 -7.63 -0.77
CA SER A 53 -3.99 -8.58 -0.50
C SER A 53 -4.55 -9.77 0.28
N LYS A 54 -4.19 -10.99 -0.12
CA LYS A 54 -4.55 -12.21 0.63
C LYS A 54 -3.84 -12.29 1.99
N ILE A 55 -2.68 -11.66 2.12
CA ILE A 55 -2.00 -11.49 3.41
C ILE A 55 -2.55 -10.21 4.03
N LYS A 56 -3.24 -10.38 5.16
CA LYS A 56 -3.94 -9.32 5.89
C LYS A 56 -2.96 -8.39 6.62
N ASP A 57 -1.89 -8.96 7.17
CA ASP A 57 -0.86 -8.23 7.90
C ASP A 57 0.52 -8.53 7.33
N MET A 58 1.07 -7.56 6.60
CA MET A 58 2.40 -7.66 5.98
C MET A 58 3.53 -7.51 6.99
N GLN A 59 3.33 -6.76 8.09
CA GLN A 59 4.38 -6.57 9.10
C GLN A 59 4.56 -7.84 9.92
N ALA A 60 3.45 -8.44 10.35
CA ALA A 60 3.48 -9.73 11.03
C ALA A 60 4.07 -10.83 10.14
N PHE A 61 3.77 -10.81 8.84
CA PHE A 61 4.37 -11.75 7.88
C PHE A 61 5.89 -11.60 7.78
N GLN A 62 6.41 -10.38 7.78
CA GLN A 62 7.86 -10.16 7.73
C GLN A 62 8.57 -10.74 8.96
N LEU A 63 8.07 -10.45 10.17
CA LEU A 63 8.60 -11.01 11.42
C LEU A 63 8.54 -12.54 11.45
N PHE A 64 7.46 -13.11 10.90
CA PHE A 64 7.30 -14.56 10.75
C PHE A 64 8.33 -15.19 9.80
N VAL A 65 8.78 -14.48 8.76
CA VAL A 65 9.80 -14.98 7.84
C VAL A 65 11.21 -14.87 8.44
N GLU A 66 11.45 -13.90 9.33
CA GLU A 66 12.74 -13.69 9.98
C GLU A 66 13.00 -14.59 11.20
N THR A 67 11.95 -15.22 11.75
CA THR A 67 12.03 -16.02 12.98
C THR A 67 12.56 -17.44 12.78
N PRO A 68 12.02 -18.26 11.85
CA PRO A 68 12.52 -19.60 11.58
C PRO A 68 13.60 -19.60 10.48
N GLU A 69 14.66 -20.38 10.66
CA GLU A 69 15.50 -20.78 9.53
C GLU A 69 14.75 -21.82 8.69
N PHE A 70 14.41 -21.49 7.45
CA PHE A 70 13.82 -22.41 6.48
C PHE A 70 14.69 -22.49 5.22
N SER A 71 14.76 -23.67 4.60
CA SER A 71 15.55 -23.86 3.38
C SER A 71 14.71 -23.67 2.12
N GLN A 72 13.41 -23.99 2.20
CA GLN A 72 12.50 -23.89 1.07
C GLN A 72 11.23 -23.13 1.47
N ALA A 73 10.78 -22.21 0.60
CA ALA A 73 9.55 -21.46 0.83
C ALA A 73 8.32 -22.35 1.08
N LYS A 74 8.29 -23.58 0.54
CA LYS A 74 7.19 -24.52 0.79
C LYS A 74 7.03 -24.89 2.27
N GLU A 75 8.12 -24.90 3.04
CA GLU A 75 8.11 -25.23 4.47
C GLU A 75 7.38 -24.15 5.29
N LEU A 76 7.33 -22.92 4.77
CA LEU A 76 6.61 -21.82 5.43
C LEU A 76 5.09 -21.95 5.32
N LEU A 77 4.53 -22.70 4.37
CA LEU A 77 3.07 -22.86 4.23
C LEU A 77 2.41 -23.46 5.48
N PRO A 78 2.82 -24.63 5.97
CA PRO A 78 2.23 -25.21 7.18
C PRO A 78 2.52 -24.37 8.43
N LEU A 79 3.69 -23.72 8.50
CA LEU A 79 4.05 -22.83 9.60
C LEU A 79 3.17 -21.56 9.62
N PHE A 80 2.88 -21.01 8.44
CA PHE A 80 2.01 -19.86 8.27
C PHE A 80 0.58 -20.19 8.71
N ALA A 81 0.04 -21.35 8.29
CA ALA A 81 -1.29 -21.78 8.68
C ALA A 81 -1.43 -21.93 10.21
N LYS A 82 -0.37 -22.41 10.89
CA LYS A 82 -0.32 -22.50 12.36
C LYS A 82 -0.27 -21.12 13.03
N GLN A 83 0.50 -20.19 12.49
CA GLN A 83 0.71 -18.87 13.10
C GLN A 83 -0.50 -17.93 12.89
N PHE A 84 -1.10 -17.96 11.70
CA PHE A 84 -2.11 -17.00 11.28
C PHE A 84 -3.54 -17.56 11.25
N THR A 85 -3.72 -18.87 11.47
CA THR A 85 -5.03 -19.55 11.50
C THR A 85 -5.80 -19.42 10.17
N TYR A 86 -5.10 -19.23 9.06
CA TYR A 86 -5.65 -19.33 7.71
C TYR A 86 -4.59 -19.79 6.71
N GLU A 87 -5.05 -20.35 5.60
CA GLU A 87 -4.18 -20.88 4.56
C GLU A 87 -4.00 -19.89 3.41
N ILE A 88 -2.83 -19.92 2.82
CA ILE A 88 -2.51 -19.20 1.58
C ILE A 88 -1.98 -20.18 0.55
N SER A 89 -2.15 -19.85 -0.74
CA SER A 89 -1.56 -20.66 -1.79
C SER A 89 -0.05 -20.38 -1.89
N TYR A 90 0.71 -21.37 -2.37
CA TYR A 90 2.16 -21.24 -2.59
C TYR A 90 2.53 -20.00 -3.42
N ARG A 91 1.72 -19.68 -4.43
CA ARG A 91 1.94 -18.51 -5.30
C ARG A 91 1.77 -17.19 -4.54
N THR A 92 0.79 -17.11 -3.62
CA THR A 92 0.59 -15.96 -2.74
C THR A 92 1.77 -15.79 -1.78
N LEU A 93 2.26 -16.89 -1.22
CA LEU A 93 3.45 -16.88 -0.37
C LEU A 93 4.67 -16.34 -1.14
N LEU A 94 4.94 -16.83 -2.34
CA LEU A 94 6.06 -16.34 -3.16
C LEU A 94 5.93 -14.85 -3.50
N THR A 95 4.74 -14.38 -3.88
CA THR A 95 4.51 -12.94 -4.13
C THR A 95 4.78 -12.12 -2.87
N ALA A 96 4.40 -12.62 -1.70
CA ALA A 96 4.63 -11.93 -0.43
C ALA A 96 6.10 -11.89 -0.04
N LEU A 97 6.82 -13.01 -0.19
CA LEU A 97 8.27 -13.08 -0.02
C LEU A 97 8.98 -12.07 -0.93
N HIS A 98 8.56 -12.00 -2.20
CA HIS A 98 9.12 -11.02 -3.13
C HIS A 98 8.82 -9.57 -2.72
N LYS A 99 7.63 -9.30 -2.16
CA LYS A 99 7.25 -7.96 -1.67
C LYS A 99 8.09 -7.48 -0.50
N ILE A 100 8.51 -8.38 0.39
CA ILE A 100 9.40 -8.06 1.52
C ILE A 100 10.88 -8.08 1.11
N GLY A 101 11.19 -8.24 -0.18
CA GLY A 101 12.57 -8.27 -0.67
C GLY A 101 13.33 -9.55 -0.34
N TRP A 102 12.64 -10.65 -0.04
CA TRP A 102 13.29 -11.94 0.17
C TRP A 102 13.89 -12.43 -1.16
N ILE A 103 15.21 -12.37 -1.25
CA ILE A 103 15.98 -12.88 -2.39
C ILE A 103 16.44 -14.29 -2.01
N TYR A 104 16.08 -15.30 -2.81
CA TYR A 104 16.61 -16.65 -2.65
C TYR A 104 18.13 -16.62 -2.84
N LYS A 105 18.88 -16.53 -1.73
CA LYS A 105 20.33 -16.79 -1.75
C LYS A 105 20.50 -18.28 -1.98
N LYS A 106 20.72 -18.69 -3.23
CA LYS A 106 21.22 -20.04 -3.55
C LYS A 106 22.41 -20.31 -2.63
N ARG A 107 22.26 -21.18 -1.64
CA ARG A 107 23.44 -21.76 -0.98
C ARG A 107 24.15 -22.55 -2.08
N VAL A 108 25.31 -22.07 -2.51
CA VAL A 108 26.25 -22.87 -3.28
C VAL A 108 26.50 -24.11 -2.43
N LEU A 109 26.01 -25.25 -2.89
CA LEU A 109 26.29 -26.53 -2.24
C LEU A 109 27.81 -26.65 -2.16
N PRO A 110 28.39 -27.01 -1.00
CA PRO A 110 29.80 -27.31 -0.93
C PRO A 110 30.07 -28.45 -1.91
N THR A 111 30.85 -28.19 -2.96
CA THR A 111 31.31 -29.26 -3.84
C THR A 111 32.19 -30.17 -3.00
N LYS A 112 31.77 -31.43 -2.84
CA LYS A 112 32.55 -32.46 -2.16
C LYS A 112 33.85 -32.62 -2.96
N LYS A 113 34.97 -32.07 -2.47
CA LYS A 113 36.29 -32.44 -3.00
C LYS A 113 36.53 -33.89 -2.63
N VAL A 114 36.51 -34.76 -3.64
CA VAL A 114 37.06 -36.11 -3.52
C VAL A 114 38.57 -35.95 -3.61
N ASN A 115 39.29 -36.18 -2.51
CA ASN A 115 40.72 -36.47 -2.51
C ASN A 115 41.02 -37.39 -1.32
#